data_AF-A0A835DYS7-F1
#
_entry.id   AF-A0A835DYS7-F1
#
_cell.length_a   1.000
_cell.length_b   1.000
_cell.length_c   1.000
_cell.angle_alpha   90.00
_cell.angle_beta   90.00
_cell.angle_gamma   90.00
#
_symmetry.space_group_name_H-M   'P 1'
#
loop_
_entity.id
_entity.type
_entity.pdbx_description
1 polymer ?
#
loop_
_entity_poly.entity_id
_entity_poly.type
_entity_poly.pdbx_seq_one_letter_code
_entity_poly.pdbx_strand_id
1 'polypeptide(L)'
;MSHQAPTFGVPRSFEHRFQIPLVGSVFRRLKTMNLYGVFVDHGFQERLNSGCPVLEDLALHHCRNEFVAIQSDTLKNLLVHYCSCHNELLVIRAPCLVSLSFKFPYGCYGNGISLQAGNSLAKAAIFIDGVELSQSGQTILLGSLCNVTSLELRGFSAMALLDKELDFTTFDNLRTLSLNWYSPISHDA
;
A
#
# COMPACT_ATOMS: atom_id res chain seq x y z
N MET A 1 -12.27 35.05 -21.28
CA MET A 1 -12.97 33.77 -21.12
C MET A 1 -11.99 32.82 -20.45
N SER A 2 -12.13 32.67 -19.14
CA SER A 2 -11.24 31.87 -18.30
C SER A 2 -11.57 30.39 -18.46
N HIS A 3 -10.66 29.62 -19.05
CA HIS A 3 -10.77 28.17 -19.12
C HIS A 3 -10.42 27.59 -17.74
N GLN A 4 -11.46 27.12 -17.06
CA GLN A 4 -11.35 26.43 -15.79
C GLN A 4 -10.89 24.99 -16.08
N ALA A 5 -9.75 24.60 -15.51
CA ALA A 5 -9.24 23.23 -15.58
C ALA A 5 -10.31 22.25 -15.05
N PRO A 6 -10.44 21.04 -15.63
CA PRO A 6 -11.33 20.04 -15.10
C PRO A 6 -10.85 19.66 -13.70
N THR A 7 -11.55 20.14 -12.68
CA THR A 7 -11.44 19.58 -11.33
C THR A 7 -11.88 18.13 -11.45
N PHE A 8 -10.92 17.20 -11.39
CA PHE A 8 -11.22 15.80 -11.12
C PHE A 8 -11.94 15.78 -9.78
N GLY A 9 -13.27 15.69 -9.83
CA GLY A 9 -14.10 15.69 -8.64
C GLY A 9 -13.61 14.58 -7.74
N VAL A 10 -13.24 14.93 -6.50
CA VAL A 10 -13.15 13.96 -5.40
C VAL A 10 -14.44 13.16 -5.46
N PRO A 11 -14.38 11.81 -5.54
CA PRO A 11 -15.58 11.00 -5.62
C PRO A 11 -16.54 11.41 -4.51
N ARG A 12 -17.80 11.62 -4.90
CA ARG A 12 -18.93 11.84 -3.99
C ARG A 12 -18.82 10.86 -2.84
N SER A 13 -19.03 11.36 -1.61
CA SER A 13 -19.12 10.64 -0.34
C SER A 13 -19.00 9.11 -0.44
N PHE A 14 -18.04 8.50 0.25
CA PHE A 14 -18.04 7.06 0.47
C PHE A 14 -19.27 6.70 1.33
N GLU A 15 -20.43 6.50 0.69
CA GLU A 15 -21.73 6.38 1.36
C GLU A 15 -21.83 5.08 2.16
N HIS A 16 -21.03 4.08 1.81
CA HIS A 16 -21.07 2.76 2.43
C HIS A 16 -19.87 2.53 3.32
N ARG A 17 -20.13 2.51 4.64
CA ARG A 17 -19.16 2.13 5.66
C ARG A 17 -19.15 0.62 5.81
N PHE A 18 -17.96 0.02 5.67
CA PHE A 18 -17.74 -1.39 5.97
C PHE A 18 -17.22 -1.56 7.40
N GLN A 19 -17.85 -2.45 8.16
CA GLN A 19 -17.40 -2.82 9.49
C GLN A 19 -17.48 -4.33 9.67
N ILE A 20 -16.37 -4.94 10.09
CA ILE A 20 -16.39 -6.28 10.68
C ILE A 20 -17.09 -6.13 12.05
N PRO A 21 -18.09 -6.96 12.40
CA PRO A 21 -18.75 -6.84 13.70
C PRO A 21 -17.79 -7.18 14.86
N LEU A 22 -17.95 -6.50 16.01
CA LEU A 22 -17.12 -6.69 17.22
C LEU A 22 -17.36 -8.03 17.97
N VAL A 23 -18.35 -8.82 17.53
CA VAL A 23 -18.68 -10.10 18.16
C VAL A 23 -17.56 -11.10 17.86
N GLY A 24 -17.05 -11.82 18.87
CA GLY A 24 -15.83 -12.62 18.73
C GLY A 24 -15.82 -13.55 17.50
N SER A 25 -14.74 -13.51 16.72
CA SER A 25 -14.47 -14.33 15.53
C SER A 25 -15.71 -14.69 14.71
N VAL A 26 -16.36 -13.66 14.13
CA VAL A 26 -17.52 -13.80 13.25
C VAL A 26 -17.19 -14.63 12.01
N PHE A 27 -16.00 -14.41 11.45
CA PHE A 27 -15.59 -14.95 10.16
C PHE A 27 -14.46 -15.98 10.30
N ARG A 28 -14.68 -17.01 11.14
CA ARG A 28 -13.66 -18.05 11.50
C ARG A 28 -13.07 -18.84 10.34
N ARG A 29 -13.70 -18.79 9.17
CA ARG A 29 -13.30 -19.54 7.97
C ARG A 29 -12.99 -18.61 6.79
N LEU A 30 -13.13 -17.30 6.97
CA LEU A 30 -12.93 -16.35 5.88
C LEU A 30 -11.43 -16.19 5.63
N LYS A 31 -10.98 -16.72 4.50
CA LYS A 31 -9.60 -16.63 4.05
C LYS A 31 -9.34 -15.44 3.13
N THR A 32 -10.37 -14.95 2.45
CA THR A 32 -10.23 -13.90 1.45
C THR A 32 -11.26 -12.81 1.71
N MET A 33 -10.80 -11.56 1.76
CA MET A 33 -11.63 -10.38 1.90
C MET A 33 -11.28 -9.40 0.79
N ASN A 34 -12.27 -9.02 -0.02
CA ASN A 34 -12.12 -8.03 -1.07
C ASN A 34 -13.15 -6.92 -0.87
N LEU A 35 -12.65 -5.70 -0.67
CA LEU A 35 -13.46 -4.51 -0.43
C LEU A 35 -13.24 -3.53 -1.57
N TYR A 36 -14.35 -3.01 -2.11
CA TYR A 36 -14.33 -2.08 -3.23
C TYR A 36 -15.20 -0.86 -2.92
N GLY A 37 -14.64 0.35 -3.01
CA GLY A 37 -15.44 1.58 -2.95
C GLY A 37 -16.04 1.91 -1.57
N VAL A 38 -15.56 1.28 -0.49
CA VAL A 38 -16.14 1.43 0.86
C VAL A 38 -15.28 2.30 1.77
N PHE A 39 -15.92 2.88 2.78
CA PHE A 39 -15.25 3.53 3.89
C PHE A 39 -14.87 2.51 4.97
N VAL A 40 -13.60 2.50 5.36
CA VAL A 40 -13.00 1.60 6.35
C VAL A 40 -12.45 2.43 7.51
N ASP A 41 -13.09 2.32 8.69
CA ASP A 41 -12.78 3.15 9.84
C ASP A 41 -11.50 2.76 10.62
N HIS A 42 -11.11 3.59 11.58
CA HIS A 42 -9.94 3.40 12.44
C HIS A 42 -9.95 2.07 13.21
N GLY A 43 -11.13 1.54 13.57
CA GLY A 43 -11.25 0.29 14.32
C GLY A 43 -11.18 -0.96 13.44
N PHE A 44 -11.05 -0.82 12.12
CA PHE A 44 -10.96 -1.96 11.20
C PHE A 44 -9.85 -2.92 11.58
N GLN A 45 -8.68 -2.40 11.97
CA GLN A 45 -7.51 -3.22 12.29
C GLN A 45 -7.74 -4.15 13.49
N GLU A 46 -8.33 -3.64 14.57
CA GLU A 46 -8.66 -4.46 15.76
C GLU A 46 -9.66 -5.57 15.41
N ARG A 47 -10.61 -5.26 14.52
CA ARG A 47 -11.67 -6.19 14.10
C ARG A 47 -11.18 -7.17 13.03
N LEU A 48 -10.15 -6.83 12.27
CA LEU A 48 -9.47 -7.75 11.35
C LEU A 48 -8.88 -8.93 12.15
N ASN A 49 -8.13 -8.63 13.20
CA ASN A 49 -7.48 -9.64 14.06
C ASN A 49 -8.48 -10.49 14.86
N SER A 50 -9.47 -9.86 15.46
CA SER A 50 -10.45 -10.56 16.31
C SER A 50 -11.57 -11.24 15.52
N GLY A 51 -11.96 -10.67 14.37
CA GLY A 51 -13.10 -11.11 13.57
C GLY A 51 -12.75 -12.12 12.48
N CYS A 52 -11.53 -12.06 11.92
CA CYS A 52 -11.11 -12.86 10.76
C CYS A 52 -9.76 -13.57 11.03
N PRO A 53 -9.68 -14.51 11.99
CA PRO A 53 -8.41 -15.06 12.47
C PRO A 53 -7.62 -15.87 11.44
N VAL A 54 -8.27 -16.32 10.35
CA VAL A 54 -7.66 -17.16 9.31
C VAL A 54 -7.55 -16.43 7.97
N LEU A 55 -7.60 -15.09 7.97
CA LEU A 55 -7.56 -14.30 6.75
C LEU A 55 -6.17 -14.32 6.11
N GLU A 56 -6.09 -14.86 4.91
CA GLU A 56 -4.86 -14.99 4.12
C GLU A 56 -4.74 -13.93 3.02
N ASP A 57 -5.87 -13.44 2.49
CA ASP A 57 -5.91 -12.48 1.38
C ASP A 57 -6.78 -11.26 1.74
N LEU A 58 -6.20 -10.07 1.67
CA LEU A 58 -6.90 -8.80 1.85
C LEU A 58 -6.67 -7.90 0.64
N ALA A 59 -7.75 -7.53 -0.03
CA ALA A 59 -7.75 -6.58 -1.14
C ALA A 59 -8.65 -5.38 -0.82
N LEU A 60 -8.06 -4.18 -0.93
CA LEU A 60 -8.74 -2.90 -0.79
C LEU A 60 -8.61 -2.13 -2.10
N HIS A 61 -9.74 -1.86 -2.75
CA HIS A 61 -9.80 -1.16 -4.02
C HIS A 61 -10.66 0.09 -3.89
N HIS A 62 -10.13 1.25 -4.23
CA HIS A 62 -10.90 2.49 -4.21
C HIS A 62 -11.60 2.75 -2.86
N CYS A 63 -11.00 2.32 -1.74
CA CYS A 63 -11.57 2.51 -0.41
C CYS A 63 -11.14 3.85 0.21
N ARG A 64 -11.92 4.37 1.17
CA ARG A 64 -11.46 5.42 2.08
C ARG A 64 -11.06 4.81 3.40
N ASN A 65 -9.79 4.92 3.74
CA ASN A 65 -9.20 4.26 4.89
C ASN A 65 -8.87 5.28 5.98
N GLU A 66 -9.30 5.02 7.21
CA GLU A 66 -8.87 5.79 8.39
C GLU A 66 -7.89 5.02 9.29
N PHE A 67 -7.66 3.74 9.02
CA PHE A 67 -6.66 2.97 9.74
C PHE A 67 -5.23 3.41 9.37
N VAL A 68 -4.34 3.31 10.34
CA VAL A 68 -2.91 3.65 10.22
C VAL A 68 -2.02 2.42 10.10
N ALA A 69 -2.55 1.23 10.42
CA ALA A 69 -1.80 -0.01 10.43
C ALA A 69 -2.63 -1.20 9.98
N ILE A 70 -1.95 -2.17 9.36
CA ILE A 70 -2.43 -3.53 9.13
C ILE A 70 -1.48 -4.46 9.86
N GLN A 71 -1.99 -5.20 10.85
CA GLN A 71 -1.26 -6.26 11.53
C GLN A 71 -2.04 -7.55 11.42
N SER A 72 -1.39 -8.63 10.98
CA SER A 72 -2.01 -9.97 10.90
C SER A 72 -0.94 -11.03 10.78
N ASP A 73 -1.03 -12.08 11.61
CA ASP A 73 -0.10 -13.20 11.60
C ASP A 73 -0.44 -14.25 10.51
N THR A 74 -1.61 -14.13 9.88
CA THR A 74 -2.09 -15.10 8.87
C THR A 74 -2.12 -14.53 7.45
N LEU A 75 -2.02 -13.21 7.30
CA LEU A 75 -2.11 -12.54 6.01
C LEU A 75 -0.90 -12.87 5.13
N LYS A 76 -1.18 -13.39 3.93
CA LYS A 76 -0.21 -13.77 2.91
C LYS A 76 -0.20 -12.82 1.73
N ASN A 77 -1.36 -12.28 1.35
CA ASN A 77 -1.49 -11.39 0.21
C ASN A 77 -2.19 -10.10 0.62
N LEU A 78 -1.53 -8.97 0.39
CA LEU A 78 -2.07 -7.64 0.66
C LEU A 78 -2.08 -6.82 -0.63
N LEU A 79 -3.27 -6.34 -0.98
CA LEU A 79 -3.49 -5.41 -2.08
C LEU A 79 -4.17 -4.16 -1.54
N VAL A 80 -3.56 -2.99 -1.78
CA VAL A 80 -4.18 -1.69 -1.51
C VAL A 80 -4.00 -0.80 -2.74
N HIS A 81 -5.07 -0.68 -3.52
CA HIS A 81 -5.07 0.04 -4.79
C HIS A 81 -6.07 1.18 -4.75
N TYR A 82 -5.62 2.33 -5.20
CA TYR A 82 -6.44 3.50 -5.47
C TYR A 82 -7.24 4.01 -4.24
N CYS A 83 -6.75 3.74 -3.04
CA CYS A 83 -7.43 4.13 -1.80
C CYS A 83 -7.09 5.57 -1.40
N SER A 84 -8.00 6.20 -0.67
CA SER A 84 -7.83 7.54 -0.09
C SER A 84 -7.71 7.49 1.44
N CYS A 85 -6.94 8.37 2.06
CA CYS A 85 -6.80 8.52 3.52
C CYS A 85 -6.25 9.91 3.88
N HIS A 86 -6.22 10.24 5.17
CA HIS A 86 -5.58 11.46 5.71
C HIS A 86 -4.27 11.15 6.46
N ASN A 87 -3.82 9.90 6.42
CA ASN A 87 -2.66 9.43 7.16
C ASN A 87 -1.40 9.59 6.32
N GLU A 88 -0.26 9.93 6.94
CA GLU A 88 1.01 10.11 6.24
C GLU A 88 1.79 8.80 6.04
N LEU A 89 1.56 7.77 6.85
CA LEU A 89 2.28 6.50 6.81
C LEU A 89 1.33 5.34 7.03
N LEU A 90 1.48 4.27 6.24
CA LEU A 90 0.84 2.98 6.52
C LEU A 90 1.86 2.00 7.11
N VAL A 91 1.58 1.46 8.29
CA VAL A 91 2.42 0.44 8.92
C VAL A 91 1.86 -0.96 8.64
N ILE A 92 2.65 -1.85 8.07
CA ILE A 92 2.26 -3.23 7.76
C ILE A 92 3.11 -4.19 8.61
N ARG A 93 2.47 -4.94 9.51
CA ARG A 93 3.09 -5.96 10.37
C ARG A 93 2.47 -7.32 10.07
N ALA A 94 3.03 -8.01 9.08
CA ALA A 94 2.48 -9.27 8.59
C ALA A 94 3.61 -10.26 8.29
N PRO A 95 4.10 -11.02 9.28
CA PRO A 95 5.31 -11.86 9.13
C PRO A 95 5.16 -13.00 8.11
N CYS A 96 3.93 -13.36 7.75
CA CYS A 96 3.62 -14.37 6.74
C CYS A 96 3.29 -13.79 5.37
N LEU A 97 3.48 -12.48 5.17
CA LEU A 97 3.16 -11.82 3.90
C LEU A 97 4.10 -12.30 2.79
N VAL A 98 3.52 -12.84 1.72
CA VAL A 98 4.21 -13.39 0.54
C VAL A 98 4.14 -12.42 -0.62
N SER A 99 3.02 -11.71 -0.78
CA SER A 99 2.78 -10.76 -1.86
C SER A 99 2.25 -9.45 -1.33
N LEU A 100 2.88 -8.35 -1.77
CA LEU A 100 2.45 -6.98 -1.52
C LEU A 100 2.22 -6.26 -2.85
N SER A 101 1.03 -5.69 -3.04
CA SER A 101 0.75 -4.79 -4.17
C SER A 101 0.12 -3.49 -3.68
N PHE A 102 0.79 -2.39 -3.97
CA PHE A 102 0.47 -1.10 -3.40
C PHE A 102 0.47 -0.02 -4.48
N LYS A 103 -0.68 0.63 -4.71
CA LYS A 103 -0.86 1.63 -5.79
C LYS A 103 -1.62 2.86 -5.30
N PHE A 104 -0.99 4.03 -5.41
CA PHE A 104 -1.59 5.30 -5.00
C PHE A 104 -2.20 6.10 -6.14
N PRO A 105 -3.28 6.83 -5.87
CA PRO A 105 -3.68 8.00 -6.63
C PRO A 105 -3.70 9.21 -5.68
N TYR A 106 -2.57 9.90 -5.50
CA TYR A 106 -2.49 11.22 -4.87
C TYR A 106 -2.82 11.36 -3.36
N GLY A 107 -1.93 12.03 -2.61
CA GLY A 107 -2.21 12.67 -1.31
C GLY A 107 -2.37 11.78 -0.08
N CYS A 108 -2.23 10.46 -0.22
CA CYS A 108 -2.47 9.47 0.82
C CYS A 108 -1.16 8.77 1.17
N TYR A 109 -0.88 8.60 2.47
CA TYR A 109 0.38 8.05 2.97
C TYR A 109 1.61 8.70 2.31
N GLY A 110 1.74 10.03 2.38
CA GLY A 110 2.81 10.80 1.73
C GLY A 110 4.25 10.47 2.19
N ASN A 111 4.41 9.78 3.32
CA ASN A 111 5.67 9.22 3.80
C ASN A 111 5.84 7.73 3.41
N GLY A 112 4.89 7.16 2.66
CA GLY A 112 4.95 5.82 2.08
C GLY A 112 4.43 4.73 3.01
N ILE A 113 5.12 3.60 3.03
CA ILE A 113 4.79 2.45 3.89
C ILE A 113 5.99 2.04 4.72
N SER A 114 5.73 1.63 5.95
CA SER A 114 6.69 0.92 6.80
C SER A 114 6.31 -0.55 6.84
N LEU A 115 7.20 -1.40 6.33
CA LEU A 115 6.91 -2.82 6.14
C LEU A 115 7.73 -3.69 7.09
N GLN A 116 7.03 -4.52 7.85
CA GLN A 116 7.56 -5.57 8.73
C GLN A 116 6.95 -6.91 8.32
N ALA A 117 7.40 -7.43 7.18
CA ALA A 117 6.87 -8.65 6.55
C ALA A 117 7.66 -9.93 6.86
N GLY A 118 8.67 -9.85 7.74
CA GLY A 118 9.63 -10.94 7.94
C GLY A 118 10.36 -11.31 6.63
N ASN A 119 10.81 -12.56 6.53
CA ASN A 119 11.54 -13.06 5.35
C ASN A 119 10.63 -13.78 4.33
N SER A 120 9.31 -13.72 4.53
CA SER A 120 8.33 -14.45 3.71
C SER A 120 8.00 -13.73 2.39
N LEU A 121 8.30 -12.43 2.30
CA LEU A 121 7.88 -11.59 1.18
C LEU A 121 8.66 -11.94 -0.09
N ALA A 122 7.98 -12.57 -1.04
CA ALA A 122 8.57 -13.01 -2.29
C ALA A 122 8.33 -12.00 -3.43
N LYS A 123 7.20 -11.29 -3.41
CA LYS A 123 6.76 -10.39 -4.48
C LYS A 123 6.32 -9.04 -3.92
N ALA A 124 6.80 -7.97 -4.52
CA ALA A 124 6.37 -6.62 -4.21
C ALA A 124 6.14 -5.81 -5.50
N ALA A 125 5.05 -5.06 -5.53
CA ALA A 125 4.66 -4.24 -6.66
C ALA A 125 4.18 -2.88 -6.13
N ILE A 126 5.05 -1.85 -6.22
CA ILE A 126 4.85 -0.54 -5.59
C ILE A 126 4.75 0.55 -6.67
N PHE A 127 3.64 1.29 -6.64
CA PHE A 127 3.33 2.32 -7.63
C PHE A 127 3.03 3.62 -6.88
N ILE A 128 3.92 4.58 -7.06
CA ILE A 128 3.79 5.93 -6.55
C ILE A 128 3.29 6.81 -7.71
N ASP A 129 2.13 7.42 -7.56
CA ASP A 129 1.56 8.39 -8.51
C ASP A 129 1.21 9.67 -7.76
N GLY A 130 1.76 10.81 -8.18
CA GLY A 130 1.55 12.11 -7.55
C GLY A 130 2.72 12.64 -6.70
N VAL A 131 2.39 13.27 -5.56
CA VAL A 131 3.37 13.93 -4.66
C VAL A 131 4.49 12.95 -4.32
N GLU A 132 5.72 13.34 -4.65
CA GLU A 132 6.90 12.50 -4.46
C GLU A 132 7.01 12.08 -3.00
N LEU A 133 7.09 10.76 -2.75
CA LEU A 133 7.59 10.27 -1.47
C LEU A 133 8.95 10.94 -1.24
N SER A 134 9.21 11.41 -0.02
CA SER A 134 10.53 11.95 0.31
C SER A 134 11.61 10.91 -0.03
N GLN A 135 12.81 11.38 -0.41
CA GLN A 135 13.92 10.48 -0.73
C GLN A 135 14.18 9.47 0.40
N SER A 136 14.18 9.94 1.65
CA SER A 136 14.30 9.07 2.84
C SER A 136 13.16 8.05 2.95
N GLY A 137 11.92 8.43 2.66
CA GLY A 137 10.78 7.50 2.62
C GLY A 137 10.92 6.43 1.54
N GLN A 138 11.43 6.81 0.35
CA GLN A 138 11.74 5.85 -0.72
C GLN A 138 12.86 4.88 -0.30
N THR A 139 13.93 5.38 0.32
CA THR A 139 15.05 4.57 0.81
C THR A 139 14.61 3.56 1.89
N ILE A 140 13.84 4.00 2.89
CA ILE A 140 13.31 3.12 3.94
C ILE A 140 12.43 2.02 3.35
N LEU A 141 11.58 2.39 2.39
CA LEU A 141 10.71 1.44 1.70
C LEU A 141 11.54 0.42 0.91
N LEU A 142 12.50 0.86 0.10
CA LEU A 142 13.38 -0.04 -0.65
C LEU A 142 14.17 -0.97 0.29
N GLY A 143 14.68 -0.45 1.40
CA GLY A 143 15.32 -1.22 2.48
C GLY A 143 14.49 -2.40 2.95
N SER A 144 13.18 -2.19 3.14
CA SER A 144 12.26 -3.23 3.59
C SER A 144 11.92 -4.30 2.55
N LEU A 145 12.31 -4.09 1.29
CA LEU A 145 12.02 -4.98 0.15
C LEU A 145 13.24 -5.79 -0.29
N CYS A 146 14.38 -5.71 0.42
CA CYS A 146 15.65 -6.33 0.02
C CYS A 146 15.58 -7.85 -0.22
N ASN A 147 14.68 -8.56 0.47
CA ASN A 147 14.56 -10.01 0.39
C ASN A 147 13.63 -10.52 -0.74
N VAL A 148 12.99 -9.64 -1.50
CA VAL A 148 12.03 -10.08 -2.53
C VAL A 148 12.71 -10.73 -3.73
N THR A 149 12.02 -11.68 -4.35
CA THR A 149 12.48 -12.33 -5.59
C THR A 149 11.96 -11.62 -6.85
N SER A 150 10.86 -10.89 -6.73
CA SER A 150 10.25 -10.13 -7.81
C SER A 150 9.81 -8.76 -7.30
N LEU A 151 10.31 -7.72 -7.94
CA LEU A 151 10.06 -6.33 -7.60
C LEU A 151 9.59 -5.56 -8.83
N GLU A 152 8.43 -4.91 -8.71
CA GLU A 152 7.94 -3.93 -9.67
C GLU A 152 7.87 -2.57 -8.98
N LEU A 153 8.53 -1.57 -9.57
CA LEU A 153 8.54 -0.20 -9.09
C LEU A 153 8.05 0.74 -10.18
N ARG A 154 7.14 1.65 -9.82
CA ARG A 154 6.72 2.77 -10.66
C ARG A 154 6.72 4.07 -9.86
N GLY A 155 7.24 5.13 -10.46
CA GLY A 155 7.25 6.48 -9.85
C GLY A 155 8.32 6.71 -8.77
N PHE A 156 9.38 5.90 -8.77
CA PHE A 156 10.55 6.10 -7.91
C PHE A 156 11.58 7.00 -8.61
N SER A 157 12.29 7.83 -7.85
CA SER A 157 13.37 8.64 -8.42
C SER A 157 14.64 7.79 -8.63
N ALA A 158 15.45 8.16 -9.62
CA ALA A 158 16.68 7.45 -9.97
C ALA A 158 17.74 7.66 -8.88
N MET A 159 17.66 8.80 -8.17
CA MET A 159 18.50 9.09 -7.02
C MET A 159 18.17 8.21 -5.81
N ALA A 160 16.89 7.86 -5.59
CA ALA A 160 16.51 6.96 -4.50
C ALA A 160 17.07 5.55 -4.68
N LEU A 161 17.25 5.07 -5.92
CA LEU A 161 17.87 3.77 -6.21
C LEU A 161 19.41 3.80 -6.12
N LEU A 162 20.02 4.99 -6.24
CA LEU A 162 21.46 5.21 -6.22
C LEU A 162 21.94 5.85 -4.91
N ASP A 163 21.05 5.92 -3.91
CA ASP A 163 21.34 6.56 -2.64
C ASP A 163 22.39 5.74 -1.89
N LYS A 164 23.40 6.42 -1.34
CA LYS A 164 24.47 5.78 -0.55
C LYS A 164 23.93 5.19 0.75
N GLU A 165 22.77 5.64 1.24
CA GLU A 165 22.08 4.96 2.35
C GLU A 165 21.58 3.55 2.00
N LEU A 166 21.42 3.24 0.71
CA LEU A 166 21.18 1.88 0.23
C LEU A 166 22.45 1.05 0.06
N ASP A 167 23.66 1.57 0.36
CA ASP A 167 24.94 0.85 0.20
C ASP A 167 24.99 -0.48 0.99
N PHE A 168 24.08 -0.68 1.96
CA PHE A 168 23.92 -1.92 2.73
C PHE A 168 22.69 -2.76 2.33
N THR A 169 21.81 -2.25 1.47
CA THR A 169 20.58 -2.93 1.04
C THR A 169 20.84 -3.65 -0.28
N THR A 170 21.45 -4.84 -0.20
CA THR A 170 21.64 -5.67 -1.39
C THR A 170 20.40 -6.53 -1.64
N PHE A 171 19.88 -6.47 -2.86
CA PHE A 171 18.75 -7.30 -3.30
C PHE A 171 19.22 -8.70 -3.75
N ASP A 172 19.88 -9.45 -2.84
CA ASP A 172 20.58 -10.70 -3.15
C ASP A 172 19.66 -11.80 -3.71
N ASN A 173 18.38 -11.76 -3.33
CA ASN A 173 17.38 -12.75 -3.75
C ASN A 173 16.63 -12.36 -5.02
N LEU A 174 16.85 -11.15 -5.55
CA LEU A 174 16.05 -10.58 -6.63
C LEU A 174 16.34 -11.25 -7.96
N ARG A 175 15.29 -11.77 -8.60
CA ARG A 175 15.35 -12.47 -9.90
C ARG A 175 14.62 -11.72 -10.99
N THR A 176 13.69 -10.85 -10.63
CA THR A 176 12.89 -10.08 -11.57
C THR A 176 12.75 -8.66 -11.07
N LEU A 177 13.20 -7.70 -11.86
CA LEU A 177 13.05 -6.28 -11.61
C LEU A 177 12.30 -5.66 -12.79
N SER A 178 11.20 -4.96 -12.51
CA SER A 178 10.48 -4.15 -13.48
C SER A 178 10.47 -2.70 -12.99
N LEU A 179 10.98 -1.79 -13.82
CA LEU A 179 11.01 -0.36 -13.55
C LEU A 179 10.17 0.36 -14.61
N ASN A 180 9.09 0.99 -14.15
CA ASN A 180 8.24 1.80 -15.02
C ASN A 180 8.41 3.27 -14.65
N TRP A 181 9.08 4.03 -15.51
CA TRP A 181 9.22 5.47 -15.32
C TRP A 181 8.04 6.20 -15.96
N TYR A 182 7.33 7.01 -15.19
CA TYR A 182 6.39 7.97 -15.77
C TYR A 182 7.13 9.29 -15.91
N SER A 183 7.37 9.72 -17.15
CA SER A 183 7.73 11.12 -17.39
C SER A 183 6.46 11.93 -17.08
N PRO A 184 6.48 12.88 -16.13
CA PRO A 184 5.36 13.80 -16.00
C PRO A 184 5.18 14.44 -17.38
N ILE A 185 4.01 14.27 -17.98
CA ILE A 185 3.68 14.93 -19.24
C ILE A 185 3.92 16.42 -18.99
N SER A 186 4.93 16.97 -19.65
CA SER A 186 5.15 18.41 -19.70
C SER A 186 3.88 19.02 -20.26
N HIS A 187 3.06 19.62 -19.39
CA HIS A 187 2.04 20.56 -19.83
C HIS A 187 2.76 21.86 -20.20
N ASP A 188 3.52 21.80 -21.29
CA ASP A 188 3.92 22.98 -22.06
C ASP A 188 2.94 23.10 -23.23
N ALA A 189 1.96 23.98 -23.05
CA ALA A 189 1.31 24.78 -24.10
C ALA A 189 0.44 25.86 -23.45
#